data_AF-A0AAU6JD05-F1
#
_entry.id   AF-A0AAU6JD05-F1
#
_cell.length_a   1.000
_cell.length_b   1.000
_cell.length_c   1.000
_cell.angle_alpha   90.00
_cell.angle_beta   90.00
_cell.angle_gamma   90.00
#
_symmetry.space_group_name_H-M   'P 1'
#
loop_
_entity.id
_entity.type
_entity.pdbx_description
1 polymer ?
#
loop_
_entity_poly.entity_id
_entity_poly.type
_entity_poly.pdbx_seq_one_letter_code
_entity_poly.pdbx_strand_id
1 'polypeptide(L)'
;MLTTLADASPAAQASRKSHSLVGAEAADLFRRFPARTRPAAWPETYLSRDALADRLQDLELALPGPELTRRRRRRGARVLLSWLATQPGDTWQQRWLATPAATTPDQWYVFAQEWARTSGAGKPKTPEIQAGMQLLICADAIRPDLAWLLGTISRTLRPAIRACRDPEGFARLEAAGIPIDGGARATAEALKAIVRIMVAYGGTIEDITVGDFLAMQAAASGTNETRGVRLAYHWLREQGRFPSDAPETLISFARRSGQVTPGMLVDRYQLKCQPVRDLLVDYITERQATLDYSSLRHLSAVLAGLFWSDLEKHHPGIDSLRLSAEVSTAWKARIATKTVLRRQPDGTRVEVTEPRVTAPAIKQIVRAFYLDIGQWALEEPERWGPWASPAPISEAECSVKKLEQRQKSRSDQRTRERLPVLPVLIRVAERRLNEARARLDALNVAPLASTFTVLGESFTVPRKSTRLDGRPVSVRDEQGRRRELGSEEKRAFWAWATIEILRHTGIRIEELRELGHHSIISYKLPTTGEVIPLLQIAPSKTDQERLLLVTSNSPTSSAPSSHESAELTAPSRSSPTTTPTSELGIHQCRCSTSGT
;
A
#
# COMPACT_ATOMS: atom_id res chain seq x y z
N MET A 1 47.81 -21.25 -36.46
CA MET A 1 48.00 -19.79 -36.63
C MET A 1 46.76 -19.28 -37.35
N LEU A 2 45.79 -18.70 -36.62
CA LEU A 2 45.64 -17.24 -36.43
C LEU A 2 45.44 -16.55 -37.80
N THR A 3 44.40 -15.76 -38.12
CA THR A 3 43.25 -15.11 -37.46
C THR A 3 42.46 -14.55 -38.68
N THR A 4 41.14 -14.43 -38.75
CA THR A 4 40.39 -13.24 -38.30
C THR A 4 38.89 -13.49 -38.42
N LEU A 5 38.22 -13.37 -37.26
CA LEU A 5 36.79 -13.20 -37.08
C LEU A 5 36.38 -11.81 -37.62
N ALA A 6 35.28 -11.78 -38.38
CA ALA A 6 34.57 -10.55 -38.68
C ALA A 6 33.44 -10.35 -37.66
N ASP A 7 33.48 -9.20 -37.00
CA ASP A 7 32.62 -8.73 -35.92
C ASP A 7 31.12 -8.86 -36.19
N ALA A 8 30.46 -9.78 -35.50
CA ALA A 8 29.05 -9.65 -35.16
C ALA A 8 28.96 -8.83 -33.86
N SER A 9 28.78 -7.52 -34.00
CA SER A 9 28.66 -6.60 -32.88
C SER A 9 27.44 -6.99 -32.00
N PRO A 10 27.62 -7.32 -30.70
CA PRO A 10 26.52 -7.60 -29.80
C PRO A 10 25.97 -6.26 -29.31
N ALA A 11 24.98 -5.72 -30.02
CA ALA A 11 24.18 -4.61 -29.49
C ALA A 11 23.41 -5.12 -28.27
N ALA A 12 24.03 -5.01 -27.10
CA ALA A 12 23.44 -5.22 -25.80
C ALA A 12 22.12 -4.45 -25.73
N GLN A 13 21.01 -5.20 -25.62
CA GLN A 13 19.68 -4.64 -25.40
C GLN A 13 19.64 -4.01 -24.01
N ALA A 14 20.13 -2.77 -23.91
CA ALA A 14 20.03 -1.95 -22.73
C ALA A 14 18.56 -1.94 -22.26
N SER A 15 18.39 -2.44 -21.03
CA SER A 15 17.19 -2.44 -20.19
C SER A 15 16.14 -1.39 -20.59
N ARG A 16 14.92 -1.86 -20.91
CA ARG A 16 13.69 -1.08 -21.07
C ARG A 16 13.38 -0.31 -19.78
N LYS A 17 14.03 0.83 -19.55
CA LYS A 17 13.76 1.67 -18.37
C LYS A 17 12.56 2.57 -18.66
N SER A 18 11.35 2.02 -18.56
CA SER A 18 10.17 2.87 -18.38
C SER A 18 10.32 3.64 -17.07
N HIS A 19 9.88 4.89 -17.03
CA HIS A 19 9.85 5.64 -15.78
C HIS A 19 8.94 4.96 -14.76
N SER A 20 9.34 5.09 -13.50
CA SER A 20 8.59 4.54 -12.38
C SER A 20 7.37 5.43 -12.13
N LEU A 21 6.19 4.81 -12.02
CA LEU A 21 4.97 5.48 -11.55
C LEU A 21 4.87 5.49 -10.01
N VAL A 22 5.90 5.04 -9.31
CA VAL A 22 5.96 5.07 -7.84
C VAL A 22 5.80 6.51 -7.35
N GLY A 23 4.86 6.73 -6.44
CA GLY A 23 4.59 8.05 -5.87
C GLY A 23 3.59 8.90 -6.66
N ALA A 24 3.10 8.42 -7.81
CA ALA A 24 2.05 9.11 -8.58
C ALA A 24 0.77 9.32 -7.75
N GLU A 25 0.36 8.31 -6.97
CA GLU A 25 -0.78 8.44 -6.06
C GLU A 25 -0.54 9.51 -5.00
N ALA A 26 0.67 9.58 -4.44
CA ALA A 26 0.99 10.61 -3.45
C ALA A 26 0.92 12.01 -4.07
N ALA A 27 1.43 12.19 -5.29
CA ALA A 27 1.34 13.46 -6.00
C ALA A 27 -0.11 13.89 -6.26
N ASP A 28 -0.97 12.95 -6.66
CA ASP A 28 -2.40 13.21 -6.83
C ASP A 28 -3.09 13.58 -5.51
N LEU A 29 -2.83 12.81 -4.45
CA LEU A 29 -3.37 13.08 -3.12
C LEU A 29 -2.94 14.44 -2.58
N PHE A 30 -1.69 14.85 -2.77
CA PHE A 30 -1.23 16.20 -2.38
C PHE A 30 -1.91 17.32 -3.17
N ARG A 31 -2.28 17.06 -4.44
CA ARG A 31 -3.01 18.03 -5.27
C ARG A 31 -4.47 18.15 -4.84
N ARG A 32 -5.14 17.02 -4.59
CA ARG A 32 -6.55 16.97 -4.18
C ARG A 32 -6.77 17.43 -2.75
N PHE A 33 -5.83 17.10 -1.86
CA PHE A 33 -5.89 17.42 -0.45
C PHE A 33 -4.64 18.22 -0.04
N PRO A 34 -4.54 19.51 -0.41
CA PRO A 34 -3.44 20.35 0.03
C PRO A 34 -3.47 20.49 1.56
N ALA A 35 -2.28 20.47 2.18
CA ALA A 35 -2.16 20.80 3.61
C ALA A 35 -2.55 22.26 3.86
N ARG A 36 -2.98 22.58 5.08
CA ARG A 36 -3.28 23.97 5.44
C ARG A 36 -2.06 24.86 5.24
N THR A 37 -2.26 26.09 4.79
CA THR A 37 -1.17 27.05 4.68
C THR A 37 -0.67 27.43 6.09
N ARG A 38 0.65 27.44 6.27
CA ARG A 38 1.26 27.93 7.51
C ARG A 38 1.55 29.42 7.34
N PRO A 39 0.81 30.33 8.00
CA PRO A 39 1.06 31.75 7.88
C PRO A 39 2.43 32.09 8.47
N ALA A 40 3.12 33.06 7.87
CA ALA A 40 4.42 33.52 8.36
C ALA A 40 4.31 34.32 9.68
N ALA A 41 3.13 34.88 9.96
CA ALA A 41 2.81 35.65 11.16
C ALA A 41 1.31 35.54 11.48
N TRP A 42 0.96 35.72 12.75
CA TRP A 42 -0.41 35.75 13.27
C TRP A 42 -0.45 36.64 14.54
N PRO A 43 -1.62 37.01 15.09
CA PRO A 43 -1.72 38.03 16.14
C PRO A 43 -0.77 37.85 17.32
N GLU A 44 -0.65 36.62 17.84
CA GLU A 44 0.23 36.30 18.96
C GLU A 44 1.72 36.52 18.68
N THR A 45 2.16 36.43 17.42
CA THR A 45 3.56 36.62 17.05
C THR A 45 4.02 38.09 17.09
N TYR A 46 3.06 39.03 17.09
CA TYR A 46 3.30 40.47 17.15
C TYR A 46 3.24 41.04 18.57
N LEU A 47 2.86 40.23 19.57
CA LEU A 47 2.78 40.70 20.95
C LEU A 47 4.11 41.29 21.39
N SER A 48 4.05 42.45 22.04
CA SER A 48 5.23 43.03 22.69
C SER A 48 5.78 42.06 23.73
N ARG A 49 7.04 42.23 24.12
CA ARG A 49 7.66 41.39 25.14
C ARG A 49 6.86 41.34 26.43
N ASP A 50 6.31 42.48 26.85
CA ASP A 50 5.56 42.58 28.11
C ASP A 50 4.19 41.94 27.97
N ALA A 51 3.46 42.23 26.88
CA ALA A 51 2.15 41.60 26.62
C ALA A 51 2.26 40.08 26.46
N LEU A 52 3.35 39.59 25.85
CA LEU A 52 3.62 38.17 25.77
C LEU A 52 3.99 37.60 27.14
N ALA A 53 4.75 38.32 27.98
CA ALA A 53 5.07 37.88 29.34
C ALA A 53 3.81 37.69 30.20
N ASP A 54 2.85 38.61 30.11
CA ASP A 54 1.56 38.52 30.81
C ASP A 54 0.77 37.29 30.34
N ARG A 55 0.64 37.11 29.01
CA ARG A 55 -0.02 35.91 28.45
C ARG A 55 0.65 34.61 28.88
N LEU A 56 1.98 34.58 28.94
CA LEU A 56 2.73 33.40 29.39
C LEU A 56 2.50 33.12 30.88
N GLN A 57 2.29 34.14 31.71
CA GLN A 57 1.95 33.97 33.12
C GLN A 57 0.58 33.31 33.28
N ASP A 58 -0.43 33.79 32.56
CA ASP A 58 -1.79 33.21 32.59
C ASP A 58 -1.80 31.75 32.09
N LEU A 59 -1.11 31.48 30.98
CA LEU A 59 -0.97 30.13 30.45
C LEU A 59 -0.23 29.21 31.41
N GLU A 60 0.81 29.71 32.05
CA GLU A 60 1.55 28.92 33.03
C GLU A 60 0.65 28.51 34.18
N LEU A 61 -0.19 29.43 34.70
CA LEU A 61 -1.20 29.16 35.73
C LEU A 61 -2.18 28.05 35.31
N ALA A 62 -2.72 28.13 34.09
CA ALA A 62 -3.67 27.17 33.54
C ALA A 62 -3.07 25.78 33.26
N LEU A 63 -1.77 25.68 32.96
CA LEU A 63 -1.13 24.42 32.60
C LEU A 63 -0.82 23.54 33.83
N PRO A 64 -1.07 22.22 33.77
CA PRO A 64 -0.81 21.32 34.89
C PRO A 64 0.69 21.20 35.22
N GLY A 65 1.00 21.05 36.51
CA GLY A 65 2.35 20.74 37.00
C GLY A 65 2.66 21.32 38.39
N PRO A 66 3.66 20.75 39.09
CA PRO A 66 4.12 21.28 40.38
C PRO A 66 4.82 22.62 40.21
N GLU A 67 4.91 23.42 41.29
CA GLU A 67 5.55 24.75 41.31
C GLU A 67 6.98 24.75 40.74
N LEU A 68 7.74 23.66 40.92
CA LEU A 68 9.06 23.53 40.28
C LEU A 68 8.99 23.59 38.75
N THR A 69 7.98 22.96 38.14
CA THR A 69 7.77 22.99 36.68
C THR A 69 7.36 24.37 36.22
N ARG A 70 6.48 25.04 37.00
CA ARG A 70 6.05 26.42 36.79
C ARG A 70 7.23 27.39 36.75
N ARG A 71 8.13 27.30 37.75
CA ARG A 71 9.39 28.07 37.80
C ARG A 71 10.30 27.80 36.60
N ARG A 72 10.44 26.54 36.17
CA ARG A 72 11.25 26.19 34.99
C ARG A 72 10.70 26.81 33.71
N ARG A 73 9.37 26.75 33.50
CA ARG A 73 8.69 27.40 32.36
C ARG A 73 8.95 28.90 32.35
N ARG A 74 8.69 29.59 33.47
CA ARG A 74 8.91 31.04 33.62
C ARG A 74 10.35 31.45 33.33
N ARG A 75 11.33 30.76 33.94
CA ARG A 75 12.75 31.04 33.74
C ARG A 75 13.18 30.78 32.30
N GLY A 76 12.79 29.63 31.73
CA GLY A 76 13.13 29.27 30.36
C GLY A 76 12.55 30.23 29.34
N ALA A 77 11.28 30.60 29.47
CA ALA A 77 10.62 31.54 28.58
C ALA A 77 11.28 32.93 28.64
N ARG A 78 11.65 33.42 29.82
CA ARG A 78 12.38 34.70 29.96
C ARG A 78 13.72 34.69 29.23
N VAL A 79 14.48 33.59 29.35
CA VAL A 79 15.76 33.44 28.64
C VAL A 79 15.53 33.40 27.13
N LEU A 80 14.58 32.59 26.67
CA LEU A 80 14.27 32.46 25.24
C LEU A 80 13.78 33.78 24.62
N LEU A 81 12.88 34.52 25.28
CA LEU A 81 12.44 35.82 24.79
C LEU A 81 13.58 36.83 24.71
N SER A 82 14.48 36.82 25.69
CA SER A 82 15.65 37.70 25.68
C SER A 82 16.62 37.33 24.54
N TRP A 83 16.81 36.04 24.30
CA TRP A 83 17.63 35.55 23.19
C TRP A 83 16.99 35.87 21.83
N LEU A 84 15.71 35.60 21.65
CA LEU A 84 15.00 35.85 20.39
C LEU A 84 14.90 37.34 20.07
N ALA A 85 14.86 38.21 21.08
CA ALA A 85 14.91 39.66 20.89
C ALA A 85 16.21 40.14 20.22
N THR A 86 17.30 39.37 20.28
CA THR A 86 18.56 39.70 19.59
C THR A 86 18.61 39.22 18.13
N GLN A 87 17.62 38.44 17.70
CA GLN A 87 17.55 37.90 16.34
C GLN A 87 16.79 38.86 15.42
N PRO A 88 17.09 38.87 14.10
CA PRO A 88 16.36 39.71 13.14
C PRO A 88 14.92 39.22 12.96
N GLY A 89 13.99 40.15 12.71
CA GLY A 89 12.58 39.87 12.42
C GLY A 89 11.61 40.74 13.20
N ASP A 90 10.44 40.97 12.63
CA ASP A 90 9.39 41.83 13.22
C ASP A 90 8.45 41.05 14.15
N THR A 91 8.49 39.72 14.07
CA THR A 91 7.64 38.81 14.87
C THR A 91 8.47 37.78 15.62
N TRP A 92 7.93 37.22 16.71
CA TRP A 92 8.57 36.14 17.46
C TRP A 92 8.82 34.90 16.59
N GLN A 93 7.92 34.60 15.65
CA GLN A 93 8.08 33.50 14.70
C GLN A 93 9.25 33.75 13.73
N GLN A 94 9.36 34.94 13.14
CA GLN A 94 10.48 35.29 12.26
C GLN A 94 11.81 35.25 13.01
N ARG A 95 11.85 35.79 14.23
CA ARG A 95 13.03 35.74 15.11
C ARG A 95 13.45 34.31 15.42
N TRP A 96 12.50 33.39 15.64
CA TRP A 96 12.79 31.97 15.79
C TRP A 96 13.37 31.36 14.51
N LEU A 97 12.74 31.61 13.36
CA LEU A 97 13.17 31.08 12.06
C LEU A 97 14.54 31.62 11.62
N ALA A 98 14.95 32.80 12.08
CA ALA A 98 16.28 33.36 11.85
C ALA A 98 17.39 32.63 12.62
N THR A 99 17.05 31.73 13.56
CA THR A 99 18.05 31.00 14.36
C THR A 99 18.43 29.66 13.73
N PRO A 100 19.68 29.19 13.93
CA PRO A 100 20.06 27.82 13.59
C PRO A 100 19.22 26.76 14.33
N ALA A 101 18.68 27.12 15.50
CA ALA A 101 17.86 26.24 16.33
C ALA A 101 16.55 25.80 15.65
N ALA A 102 16.03 26.61 14.72
CA ALA A 102 14.85 26.26 13.92
C ALA A 102 15.11 25.08 12.96
N THR A 103 16.37 24.79 12.63
CA THR A 103 16.77 23.72 11.72
C THR A 103 17.52 22.55 12.39
N THR A 104 17.75 22.61 13.71
CA THR A 104 18.52 21.60 14.46
C THR A 104 17.71 21.02 15.64
N PRO A 105 16.68 20.19 15.38
CA PRO A 105 15.69 19.81 16.39
C PRO A 105 16.21 18.95 17.56
N ASP A 106 17.33 18.25 17.39
CA ASP A 106 17.92 17.40 18.43
C ASP A 106 18.76 18.19 19.46
N GLN A 107 19.34 19.32 19.05
CA GLN A 107 20.26 20.13 19.87
C GLN A 107 19.89 21.62 19.95
N TRP A 108 18.69 21.99 19.51
CA TRP A 108 18.23 23.39 19.41
C TRP A 108 18.43 24.21 20.70
N TYR A 109 18.34 23.58 21.87
CA TYR A 109 18.44 24.25 23.17
C TYR A 109 19.86 24.76 23.48
N VAL A 110 20.90 24.19 22.84
CA VAL A 110 22.30 24.55 23.05
C VAL A 110 22.55 26.01 22.64
N PHE A 111 21.92 26.47 21.56
CA PHE A 111 22.07 27.84 21.08
C PHE A 111 21.60 28.89 22.11
N ALA A 112 20.44 28.66 22.73
CA ALA A 112 19.91 29.54 23.77
C ALA A 112 20.77 29.49 25.05
N GLN A 113 21.33 28.33 25.39
CA GLN A 113 22.23 28.17 26.54
C GLN A 113 23.55 28.91 26.34
N GLU A 114 24.12 28.79 25.14
CA GLU A 114 25.37 29.45 24.78
C GLU A 114 25.22 30.97 24.73
N TRP A 115 24.12 31.46 24.16
CA TRP A 115 23.77 32.89 24.23
C TRP A 115 23.62 33.37 25.68
N ALA A 116 22.94 32.61 26.53
CA ALA A 116 22.74 32.99 27.94
C ALA A 116 24.07 33.05 28.70
N ARG A 117 24.99 32.11 28.42
CA ARG A 117 26.32 32.04 29.00
C ARG A 117 27.18 33.24 28.59
N THR A 118 27.16 33.61 27.31
CA THR A 118 27.96 34.70 26.76
C THR A 118 27.41 36.09 27.09
N SER A 119 26.09 36.23 27.18
CA SER A 119 25.41 37.51 27.44
C SER A 119 25.20 37.80 28.93
N GLY A 120 25.71 36.96 29.83
CA GLY A 120 25.52 37.13 31.28
C GLY A 120 24.10 36.86 31.80
N ALA A 121 23.20 36.30 30.98
CA ALA A 121 21.81 36.00 31.34
C ALA A 121 21.64 34.74 32.23
N GLY A 122 22.76 34.22 32.75
CA GLY A 122 22.82 33.07 33.65
C GLY A 122 23.14 31.73 32.96
N LYS A 123 23.01 30.63 33.72
CA LYS A 123 23.30 29.26 33.26
C LYS A 123 22.02 28.41 33.30
N PRO A 124 21.10 28.56 32.32
CA PRO A 124 19.85 27.81 32.30
C PRO A 124 20.09 26.34 31.98
N LYS A 125 19.43 25.45 32.71
CA LYS A 125 19.49 24.00 32.46
C LYS A 125 18.62 23.62 31.27
N THR A 126 18.95 22.54 30.58
CA THR A 126 18.20 22.06 29.40
C THR A 126 16.69 21.90 29.68
N PRO A 127 16.25 21.32 30.81
CA PRO A 127 14.82 21.23 31.12
C PRO A 127 14.12 22.58 31.31
N GLU A 128 14.86 23.64 31.68
CA GLU A 128 14.30 24.99 31.79
C GLU A 128 14.03 25.55 30.39
N ILE A 129 15.01 25.47 29.49
CA ILE A 129 14.87 25.92 28.10
C ILE A 129 13.76 25.17 27.37
N GLN A 130 13.72 23.83 27.50
CA GLN A 130 12.66 23.01 26.91
C GLN A 130 11.27 23.35 27.46
N ALA A 131 11.15 23.58 28.76
CA ALA A 131 9.88 23.99 29.38
C ALA A 131 9.45 25.40 28.94
N GLY A 132 10.40 26.32 28.76
CA GLY A 132 10.14 27.65 28.20
C GLY A 132 9.63 27.59 26.77
N MET A 133 10.27 26.80 25.91
CA MET A 133 9.85 26.63 24.51
C MET A 133 8.45 26.01 24.42
N GLN A 134 8.14 25.03 25.28
CA GLN A 134 6.78 24.50 25.37
C GLN A 134 5.76 25.61 25.66
N LEU A 135 6.07 26.54 26.57
CA LEU A 135 5.17 27.64 26.92
C LEU A 135 5.00 28.62 25.75
N LEU A 136 6.07 28.95 25.04
CA LEU A 136 6.02 29.78 23.82
C LEU A 136 5.17 29.13 22.72
N ILE A 137 5.27 27.80 22.56
CA ILE A 137 4.42 27.03 21.65
C ILE A 137 2.95 27.06 22.10
N CYS A 138 2.68 26.85 23.39
CA CYS A 138 1.32 26.90 23.93
C CYS A 138 0.69 28.29 23.75
N ALA A 139 1.49 29.34 23.90
CA ALA A 139 1.08 30.73 23.70
C ALA A 139 0.88 31.12 22.23
N ASP A 140 1.22 30.23 21.29
CA ASP A 140 1.30 30.53 19.87
C ASP A 140 2.27 31.68 19.53
N ALA A 141 3.25 31.97 20.39
CA ALA A 141 4.32 32.90 20.01
C ALA A 141 5.24 32.29 18.93
N ILE A 142 5.38 30.96 18.93
CA ILE A 142 6.20 30.19 17.99
C ILE A 142 5.45 28.91 17.59
N ARG A 143 5.36 28.65 16.28
CA ARG A 143 4.88 27.38 15.70
C ARG A 143 6.01 26.72 14.90
N PRO A 144 6.74 25.76 15.47
CA PRO A 144 7.75 24.99 14.74
C PRO A 144 7.11 24.18 13.61
N ASP A 145 7.90 23.83 12.60
CA ASP A 145 7.42 23.00 11.51
C ASP A 145 7.33 21.51 11.88
N LEU A 146 6.68 20.72 11.02
CA LEU A 146 6.52 19.29 11.27
C LEU A 146 7.87 18.56 11.36
N ALA A 147 8.86 18.92 10.54
CA ALA A 147 10.18 18.29 10.57
C ALA A 147 10.86 18.50 11.93
N TRP A 148 10.81 19.73 12.46
CA TRP A 148 11.35 20.08 13.75
C TRP A 148 10.61 19.36 14.90
N LEU A 149 9.29 19.28 14.82
CA LEU A 149 8.46 18.59 15.83
C LEU A 149 8.63 17.07 15.83
N LEU A 150 8.93 16.47 14.68
CA LEU A 150 9.26 15.05 14.54
C LEU A 150 10.66 14.76 15.09
N GLY A 151 11.62 15.68 14.88
CA GLY A 151 12.98 15.57 15.42
C GLY A 151 13.08 15.83 16.94
N THR A 152 12.11 16.52 17.53
CA THR A 152 12.13 16.89 18.95
C THR A 152 11.35 15.90 19.81
N ILE A 153 11.98 15.41 20.88
CA ILE A 153 11.34 14.53 21.86
C ILE A 153 10.80 15.36 23.02
N SER A 154 9.49 15.65 23.03
CA SER A 154 8.81 16.25 24.19
C SER A 154 7.74 15.34 24.76
N ARG A 155 7.89 15.00 26.05
CA ARG A 155 6.88 14.22 26.80
C ARG A 155 5.75 15.09 27.35
N THR A 156 5.99 16.39 27.47
CA THR A 156 5.12 17.34 28.17
C THR A 156 4.32 18.23 27.22
N LEU A 157 4.66 18.27 25.93
CA LEU A 157 3.96 19.06 24.92
C LEU A 157 2.50 18.60 24.74
N ARG A 158 2.27 17.29 24.60
CA ARG A 158 0.90 16.75 24.41
C ARG A 158 -0.06 17.11 25.56
N PRO A 159 0.26 16.84 26.84
CA PRO A 159 -0.60 17.26 27.94
C PRO A 159 -0.86 18.77 27.98
N ALA A 160 0.13 19.59 27.58
CA ALA A 160 -0.01 21.04 27.62
C ALA A 160 -0.92 21.57 26.51
N ILE A 161 -0.72 21.15 25.26
CA ILE A 161 -1.60 21.55 24.15
C ILE A 161 -3.03 21.07 24.39
N ARG A 162 -3.20 19.86 24.94
CA ARG A 162 -4.52 19.38 25.36
C ARG A 162 -5.19 20.32 26.36
N ALA A 163 -4.45 20.80 27.35
CA ALA A 163 -5.00 21.65 28.41
C ALA A 163 -5.31 23.08 27.93
N CYS A 164 -4.47 23.66 27.06
CA CYS A 164 -4.54 25.08 26.74
C CYS A 164 -5.17 25.44 25.38
N ARG A 165 -5.29 24.48 24.43
CA ARG A 165 -5.74 24.79 23.06
C ARG A 165 -7.12 24.26 22.72
N ASP A 166 -7.38 22.98 22.98
CA ASP A 166 -8.65 22.34 22.59
C ASP A 166 -9.09 21.25 23.61
N PRO A 167 -9.30 21.62 24.88
CA PRO A 167 -9.63 20.65 25.92
C PRO A 167 -10.92 19.88 25.59
N GLU A 168 -11.91 20.54 24.98
CA GLU A 168 -13.17 19.93 24.59
C GLU A 168 -13.01 18.99 23.40
N GLY A 169 -12.26 19.35 22.37
CA GLY A 169 -12.00 18.47 21.22
C GLY A 169 -11.28 17.20 21.65
N PHE A 170 -10.29 17.31 22.55
CA PHE A 170 -9.63 16.12 23.11
C PHE A 170 -10.58 15.27 23.96
N ALA A 171 -11.49 15.89 24.72
CA ALA A 171 -12.51 15.16 25.47
C ALA A 171 -13.48 14.41 24.54
N ARG A 172 -13.93 15.04 23.44
CA ARG A 172 -14.75 14.40 22.41
C ARG A 172 -14.03 13.22 21.75
N LEU A 173 -12.75 13.39 21.42
CA LEU A 173 -11.93 12.33 20.82
C LEU A 173 -11.79 11.11 21.74
N GLU A 174 -11.66 11.32 23.05
CA GLU A 174 -11.61 10.23 24.04
C GLU A 174 -12.98 9.57 24.24
N ALA A 175 -14.05 10.36 24.30
CA ALA A 175 -15.42 9.88 24.46
C ALA A 175 -15.91 9.05 23.26
N ALA A 176 -15.46 9.38 22.04
CA ALA A 176 -15.79 8.65 20.81
C ALA A 176 -15.24 7.21 20.78
N GLY A 177 -14.46 6.81 21.78
CA GLY A 177 -13.86 5.48 21.85
C GLY A 177 -12.67 5.38 20.92
N ILE A 178 -11.47 5.53 21.48
CA ILE A 178 -10.23 5.28 20.76
C ILE A 178 -10.08 3.75 20.56
N PRO A 179 -10.09 3.21 19.33
CA PRO A 179 -9.85 1.79 19.11
C PRO A 179 -8.55 1.36 19.80
N ILE A 180 -8.65 0.38 20.72
CA ILE A 180 -7.51 -0.17 21.46
C ILE A 180 -6.69 -1.12 20.57
N ASP A 181 -6.84 -1.06 19.25
CA ASP A 181 -6.09 -1.84 18.27
C ASP A 181 -4.64 -1.32 18.17
N GLY A 182 -3.86 -1.59 19.23
CA GLY A 182 -2.46 -1.21 19.36
C GLY A 182 -2.01 -0.85 20.77
N GLY A 183 -2.93 -0.74 21.73
CA GLY A 183 -2.67 -0.44 23.13
C GLY A 183 -2.21 1.00 23.43
N ALA A 184 -1.98 1.32 24.71
CA ALA A 184 -1.76 2.68 25.22
C ALA A 184 -0.60 3.42 24.54
N ARG A 185 0.42 2.68 24.07
CA ARG A 185 1.52 3.26 23.30
C ARG A 185 1.06 3.77 21.93
N ALA A 186 0.30 2.97 21.18
CA ALA A 186 -0.19 3.38 19.88
C ALA A 186 -1.13 4.59 20.03
N THR A 187 -1.98 4.57 21.05
CA THR A 187 -2.84 5.70 21.39
C THR A 187 -2.04 6.97 21.67
N ALA A 188 -0.96 6.85 22.44
CA ALA A 188 -0.10 7.98 22.74
C ALA A 188 0.60 8.55 21.49
N GLU A 189 1.06 7.69 20.57
CA GLU A 189 1.68 8.14 19.31
C GLU A 189 0.66 8.83 18.37
N ALA A 190 -0.58 8.34 18.30
CA ALA A 190 -1.63 9.00 17.53
C ALA A 190 -1.99 10.38 18.08
N LEU A 191 -2.18 10.50 19.40
CA LEU A 191 -2.44 11.80 20.03
C LEU A 191 -1.26 12.77 19.88
N LYS A 192 -0.02 12.28 19.87
CA LYS A 192 1.14 13.12 19.54
C LYS A 192 1.08 13.63 18.09
N ALA A 193 0.64 12.80 17.15
CA ALA A 193 0.50 13.23 15.76
C ALA A 193 -0.51 14.39 15.62
N ILE A 194 -1.69 14.26 16.25
CA ILE A 194 -2.72 15.31 16.31
C ILE A 194 -2.13 16.60 16.90
N VAL A 195 -1.47 16.51 18.07
CA VAL A 195 -0.84 17.68 18.71
C VAL A 195 0.19 18.35 17.82
N ARG A 196 1.04 17.58 17.12
CA ARG A 196 2.06 18.15 16.23
C ARG A 196 1.44 18.88 15.04
N ILE A 197 0.35 18.36 14.47
CA ILE A 197 -0.42 19.06 13.43
C ILE A 197 -0.99 20.37 13.99
N MET A 198 -1.67 20.32 15.14
CA MET A 198 -2.23 21.52 15.77
C MET A 198 -1.15 22.56 16.10
N VAL A 199 0.04 22.14 16.53
CA VAL A 199 1.17 23.04 16.79
C VAL A 199 1.72 23.64 15.49
N ALA A 200 1.90 22.83 14.45
CA ALA A 200 2.51 23.30 13.21
C ALA A 200 1.62 24.28 12.42
N TYR A 201 0.31 24.01 12.39
CA TYR A 201 -0.66 24.77 11.58
C TYR A 201 -1.53 25.72 12.41
N GLY A 202 -1.64 25.51 13.72
CA GLY A 202 -2.62 26.19 14.57
C GLY A 202 -4.00 25.53 14.54
N GLY A 203 -4.95 26.15 15.23
CA GLY A 203 -6.33 25.69 15.32
C GLY A 203 -6.55 24.53 16.29
N THR A 204 -7.77 24.01 16.24
CA THR A 204 -8.32 22.94 17.05
C THR A 204 -8.22 21.59 16.32
N ILE A 205 -8.72 20.52 16.92
CA ILE A 205 -8.83 19.22 16.25
C ILE A 205 -9.78 19.30 15.03
N GLU A 206 -10.77 20.19 15.08
CA GLU A 206 -11.77 20.33 14.02
C GLU A 206 -11.21 20.97 12.75
N ASP A 207 -10.13 21.73 12.87
CA ASP A 207 -9.46 22.38 11.75
C ASP A 207 -8.50 21.44 10.98
N ILE A 208 -8.27 20.22 11.49
CA ILE A 208 -7.32 19.28 10.89
C ILE A 208 -7.85 18.73 9.57
N THR A 209 -7.03 18.79 8.52
CA THR A 209 -7.39 18.30 7.18
C THR A 209 -6.65 17.02 6.79
N VAL A 210 -7.12 16.35 5.73
CA VAL A 210 -6.42 15.23 5.10
C VAL A 210 -5.00 15.63 4.68
N GLY A 211 -4.84 16.84 4.13
CA GLY A 211 -3.56 17.35 3.65
C GLY A 211 -2.51 17.48 4.75
N ASP A 212 -2.92 17.84 5.97
CA ASP A 212 -2.01 17.93 7.12
C ASP A 212 -1.42 16.55 7.47
N PHE A 213 -2.24 15.50 7.41
CA PHE A 213 -1.78 14.13 7.62
C PHE A 213 -0.88 13.65 6.49
N LEU A 214 -1.16 14.02 5.23
CA LEU A 214 -0.28 13.72 4.10
C LEU A 214 1.09 14.37 4.28
N ALA A 215 1.13 15.66 4.64
CA ALA A 215 2.37 16.39 4.90
C ALA A 215 3.16 15.78 6.07
N MET A 216 2.49 15.44 7.16
CA MET A 216 3.12 14.80 8.32
C MET A 216 3.63 13.40 8.01
N GLN A 217 2.88 12.58 7.27
CA GLN A 217 3.29 11.24 6.89
C GLN A 217 4.50 11.28 5.95
N ALA A 218 4.55 12.24 5.03
CA ALA A 218 5.71 12.48 4.19
C ALA A 218 6.94 12.89 5.02
N ALA A 219 6.79 13.86 5.93
CA ALA A 219 7.87 14.32 6.81
C ALA A 219 8.37 13.21 7.77
N ALA A 220 7.47 12.31 8.20
CA ALA A 220 7.83 11.17 9.06
C ALA A 220 8.40 9.97 8.30
N SER A 221 8.54 10.04 6.97
CA SER A 221 9.03 8.92 6.15
C SER A 221 10.44 8.50 6.59
N GLY A 222 10.62 7.20 6.86
CA GLY A 222 11.87 6.66 7.39
C GLY A 222 11.98 6.65 8.92
N THR A 223 10.98 7.16 9.64
CA THR A 223 10.90 7.09 11.12
C THR A 223 9.88 6.04 11.60
N ASN A 224 9.96 5.67 12.87
CA ASN A 224 8.94 4.82 13.52
C ASN A 224 7.62 5.57 13.81
N GLU A 225 7.55 6.87 13.56
CA GLU A 225 6.39 7.69 13.92
C GLU A 225 5.22 7.58 12.92
N THR A 226 5.47 7.04 11.72
CA THR A 226 4.43 6.84 10.68
C THR A 226 3.24 6.03 11.16
N ARG A 227 3.40 5.17 12.17
CA ARG A 227 2.28 4.41 12.75
C ARG A 227 1.30 5.32 13.49
N GLY A 228 1.79 6.27 14.28
CA GLY A 228 0.95 7.21 15.02
C GLY A 228 0.13 8.09 14.10
N VAL A 229 0.77 8.60 13.04
CA VAL A 229 0.11 9.42 12.01
C VAL A 229 -1.03 8.66 11.33
N ARG A 230 -0.80 7.41 10.90
CA ARG A 230 -1.85 6.57 10.28
C ARG A 230 -3.03 6.30 11.20
N LEU A 231 -2.75 6.05 12.48
CA LEU A 231 -3.79 5.75 13.46
C LEU A 231 -4.64 6.98 13.78
N ALA A 232 -4.00 8.15 13.97
CA ALA A 232 -4.70 9.41 14.15
C ALA A 232 -5.58 9.78 12.94
N TYR A 233 -5.07 9.56 11.72
CA TYR A 233 -5.85 9.73 10.50
C TYR A 233 -7.10 8.85 10.48
N HIS A 234 -6.95 7.56 10.81
CA HIS A 234 -8.06 6.62 10.86
C HIS A 234 -9.17 7.06 11.82
N TRP A 235 -8.80 7.48 13.04
CA TRP A 235 -9.78 7.92 14.05
C TRP A 235 -10.60 9.12 13.59
N LEU A 236 -9.94 10.15 13.04
CA LEU A 236 -10.66 11.34 12.57
C LEU A 236 -11.52 11.02 11.35
N ARG A 237 -11.08 10.08 10.49
CA ARG A 237 -11.89 9.59 9.36
C ARG A 237 -13.15 8.85 9.84
N GLU A 238 -13.03 7.95 10.82
CA GLU A 238 -14.16 7.20 11.38
C GLU A 238 -15.20 8.10 12.04
N GLN A 239 -14.78 9.26 12.57
CA GLN A 239 -15.67 10.28 13.10
C GLN A 239 -16.33 11.15 12.01
N GLY A 240 -16.16 10.82 10.73
CA GLY A 240 -16.74 11.56 9.62
C GLY A 240 -16.14 12.95 9.40
N ARG A 241 -14.92 13.21 9.90
CA ARG A 241 -14.27 14.54 9.81
C ARG A 241 -13.67 14.85 8.45
N PHE A 242 -13.53 13.86 7.57
CA PHE A 242 -12.95 14.04 6.24
C PHE A 242 -13.98 13.85 5.13
N PRO A 243 -13.73 14.47 3.95
CA PRO A 243 -14.54 14.25 2.75
C PRO A 243 -14.68 12.77 2.39
N SER A 244 -15.77 12.41 1.72
CA SER A 244 -16.05 11.03 1.29
C SER A 244 -14.99 10.46 0.34
N ASP A 245 -14.30 11.33 -0.40
CA ASP A 245 -13.25 10.97 -1.35
C ASP A 245 -11.84 10.92 -0.72
N ALA A 246 -11.73 11.13 0.60
CA ALA A 246 -10.48 11.01 1.35
C ALA A 246 -9.95 9.56 1.34
N PRO A 247 -8.62 9.35 1.20
CA PRO A 247 -8.04 8.03 1.05
C PRO A 247 -8.38 7.13 2.24
N GLU A 248 -8.75 5.87 2.00
CA GLU A 248 -9.07 4.94 3.10
C GLU A 248 -7.87 4.70 4.02
N THR A 249 -6.66 4.74 3.46
CA THR A 249 -5.44 4.47 4.20
C THR A 249 -4.24 5.28 3.70
N LEU A 250 -3.40 5.71 4.65
CA LEU A 250 -2.10 6.31 4.38
C LEU A 250 -0.95 5.27 4.37
N ILE A 251 -1.28 3.98 4.32
CA ILE A 251 -0.27 2.91 4.21
C ILE A 251 0.41 2.99 2.85
N SER A 252 1.73 3.12 2.87
CA SER A 252 2.62 3.05 1.70
C SER A 252 2.23 3.98 0.54
N PHE A 253 1.39 5.00 0.75
CA PHE A 253 0.85 5.83 -0.34
C PHE A 253 1.96 6.50 -1.16
N ALA A 254 3.05 6.93 -0.51
CA ALA A 254 4.25 7.46 -1.15
C ALA A 254 4.97 6.46 -2.10
N ARG A 255 4.75 5.16 -1.92
CA ARG A 255 5.33 4.11 -2.77
C ARG A 255 4.35 3.52 -3.77
N ARG A 256 3.05 3.78 -3.60
CA ARG A 256 2.01 3.26 -4.49
C ARG A 256 1.96 4.14 -5.74
N SER A 257 1.67 3.52 -6.88
CA SER A 257 1.34 4.27 -8.08
C SER A 257 -0.11 4.72 -8.08
N GLY A 258 -0.98 4.01 -7.37
CA GLY A 258 -2.43 4.17 -7.48
C GLY A 258 -2.92 3.86 -8.89
N GLN A 259 -4.17 4.27 -9.15
CA GLN A 259 -4.70 4.39 -10.50
C GLN A 259 -4.25 5.74 -11.06
N VAL A 260 -3.50 5.72 -12.18
CA VAL A 260 -3.02 6.93 -12.85
C VAL A 260 -3.77 7.14 -14.16
N THR A 261 -3.74 8.37 -14.67
CA THR A 261 -4.44 8.70 -15.91
C THR A 261 -3.85 7.95 -17.12
N PRO A 262 -4.63 7.74 -18.20
CA PRO A 262 -4.13 7.23 -19.48
C PRO A 262 -2.86 7.94 -19.97
N GLY A 263 -2.82 9.28 -19.84
CA GLY A 263 -1.64 10.09 -20.12
C GLY A 263 -0.39 9.60 -19.38
N MET A 264 -0.47 9.48 -18.05
CA MET A 264 0.66 8.99 -17.24
C MET A 264 1.05 7.53 -17.56
N LEU A 265 0.08 6.69 -17.94
CA LEU A 265 0.35 5.31 -18.37
C LEU A 265 1.20 5.27 -19.65
N VAL A 266 1.00 6.22 -20.58
CA VAL A 266 1.76 6.34 -21.83
C VAL A 266 3.09 7.08 -21.61
N ASP A 267 3.07 8.20 -20.87
CA ASP A 267 4.22 9.10 -20.67
C ASP A 267 5.43 8.41 -20.04
N ARG A 268 5.21 7.38 -19.23
CA ARG A 268 6.30 6.58 -18.64
C ARG A 268 7.21 5.92 -19.68
N TYR A 269 6.76 5.79 -20.94
CA TYR A 269 7.53 5.21 -22.04
C TYR A 269 8.29 6.26 -22.86
N GLN A 270 8.08 7.56 -22.60
CA GLN A 270 8.81 8.68 -23.21
C GLN A 270 8.83 8.61 -24.73
N LEU A 271 7.67 8.44 -25.34
CA LEU A 271 7.53 8.40 -26.79
C LEU A 271 7.97 9.75 -27.38
N LYS A 272 8.80 9.71 -28.42
CA LYS A 272 9.36 10.90 -29.07
C LYS A 272 8.33 11.56 -29.99
N CYS A 273 7.58 10.76 -30.75
CA CYS A 273 6.50 11.23 -31.61
C CYS A 273 5.30 11.66 -30.75
N GLN A 274 5.16 12.97 -30.51
CA GLN A 274 4.05 13.52 -29.73
C GLN A 274 2.68 13.23 -30.36
N PRO A 275 2.48 13.35 -31.70
CA PRO A 275 1.21 13.00 -32.32
C PRO A 275 0.76 11.56 -32.03
N VAL A 276 1.67 10.58 -32.09
CA VAL A 276 1.32 9.18 -31.78
C VAL A 276 1.16 8.96 -30.28
N ARG A 277 1.91 9.67 -29.44
CA ARG A 277 1.68 9.67 -27.99
C ARG A 277 0.25 10.11 -27.66
N ASP A 278 -0.21 11.20 -28.26
CA ASP A 278 -1.55 11.75 -28.01
C ASP A 278 -2.63 10.80 -28.54
N LEU A 279 -2.45 10.21 -29.72
CA LEU A 279 -3.32 9.15 -30.23
C LEU A 279 -3.45 7.97 -29.25
N LEU A 280 -2.33 7.48 -28.70
CA LEU A 280 -2.35 6.36 -27.76
C LEU A 280 -3.07 6.73 -26.47
N VAL A 281 -2.93 7.97 -26.00
CA VAL A 281 -3.65 8.47 -24.84
C VAL A 281 -5.15 8.55 -25.11
N ASP A 282 -5.57 9.08 -26.26
CA ASP A 282 -6.96 9.16 -26.66
C ASP A 282 -7.58 7.76 -26.78
N TYR A 283 -6.89 6.84 -27.45
CA TYR A 283 -7.34 5.46 -27.60
C TYR A 283 -7.52 4.77 -26.24
N ILE A 284 -6.54 4.90 -25.33
CA ILE A 284 -6.64 4.31 -23.99
C ILE A 284 -7.77 4.98 -23.18
N THR A 285 -7.97 6.28 -23.34
CA THR A 285 -9.06 7.02 -22.68
C THR A 285 -10.43 6.51 -23.14
N GLU A 286 -10.62 6.31 -24.44
CA GLU A 286 -11.86 5.74 -24.99
C GLU A 286 -12.13 4.33 -24.44
N ARG A 287 -11.08 3.49 -24.38
CA ARG A 287 -11.17 2.13 -23.84
C ARG A 287 -11.38 2.08 -22.32
N GLN A 288 -11.13 3.17 -21.59
CA GLN A 288 -11.21 3.20 -20.11
C GLN A 288 -12.62 2.89 -19.60
N ALA A 289 -13.67 3.29 -20.32
CA ALA A 289 -15.06 3.08 -19.89
C ALA A 289 -15.46 1.59 -19.83
N THR A 290 -14.78 0.72 -20.58
CA THR A 290 -15.14 -0.71 -20.73
C THR A 290 -14.14 -1.66 -20.07
N LEU A 291 -13.00 -1.16 -19.59
CA LEU A 291 -11.91 -1.97 -19.08
C LEU A 291 -11.66 -1.70 -17.59
N ASP A 292 -11.39 -2.76 -16.84
CA ASP A 292 -10.80 -2.60 -15.51
C ASP A 292 -9.38 -2.00 -15.62
N TYR A 293 -8.93 -1.33 -14.57
CA TYR A 293 -7.65 -0.61 -14.58
C TYR A 293 -6.43 -1.54 -14.85
N SER A 294 -6.49 -2.81 -14.47
CA SER A 294 -5.38 -3.74 -14.72
C SER A 294 -5.25 -4.07 -16.21
N SER A 295 -6.40 -4.26 -16.89
CA SER A 295 -6.49 -4.42 -18.34
C SER A 295 -6.05 -3.15 -19.07
N LEU A 296 -6.48 -1.97 -18.61
CA LEU A 296 -6.08 -0.68 -19.16
C LEU A 296 -4.55 -0.46 -19.08
N ARG A 297 -3.97 -0.76 -17.91
CA ARG A 297 -2.52 -0.70 -17.69
C ARG A 297 -1.77 -1.69 -18.58
N HIS A 298 -2.32 -2.89 -18.79
CA HIS A 298 -1.73 -3.87 -19.69
C HIS A 298 -1.76 -3.38 -21.14
N LEU A 299 -2.90 -2.83 -21.58
CA LEU A 299 -3.08 -2.27 -22.92
C LEU A 299 -2.05 -1.17 -23.21
N SER A 300 -1.89 -0.21 -22.30
CA SER A 300 -0.86 0.84 -22.40
C SER A 300 0.56 0.26 -22.50
N ALA A 301 0.88 -0.74 -21.66
CA ALA A 301 2.19 -1.36 -21.68
C ALA A 301 2.51 -2.07 -22.99
N VAL A 302 1.49 -2.61 -23.66
CA VAL A 302 1.62 -3.22 -24.97
C VAL A 302 1.79 -2.16 -26.06
N LEU A 303 0.87 -1.20 -26.16
CA LEU A 303 0.84 -0.24 -27.26
C LEU A 303 1.99 0.77 -27.18
N ALA A 304 2.17 1.42 -26.03
CA ALA A 304 3.23 2.41 -25.87
C ALA A 304 4.60 1.74 -25.66
N GLY A 305 4.66 0.68 -24.84
CA GLY A 305 5.93 0.08 -24.43
C GLY A 305 6.50 -0.96 -25.38
N LEU A 306 5.70 -1.94 -25.81
CA LEU A 306 6.17 -3.07 -26.62
C LEU A 306 6.04 -2.84 -28.12
N PHE A 307 5.12 -1.96 -28.54
CA PHE A 307 4.90 -1.62 -29.93
C PHE A 307 5.61 -0.31 -30.30
N TRP A 308 5.06 0.85 -29.91
CA TRP A 308 5.53 2.13 -30.45
C TRP A 308 6.95 2.52 -29.98
N SER A 309 7.25 2.41 -28.69
CA SER A 309 8.61 2.69 -28.18
C SER A 309 9.68 1.79 -28.81
N ASP A 310 9.32 0.53 -29.15
CA ASP A 310 10.23 -0.35 -29.87
C ASP A 310 10.43 0.08 -31.33
N LEU A 311 9.37 0.55 -32.01
CA LEU A 311 9.46 1.11 -33.35
C LEU A 311 10.36 2.34 -33.39
N GLU A 312 10.14 3.33 -32.53
CA GLU A 312 10.97 4.55 -32.47
C GLU A 312 12.44 4.26 -32.18
N LYS A 313 12.71 3.22 -31.38
CA LYS A 313 14.08 2.81 -31.06
C LYS A 313 14.83 2.29 -32.29
N HIS A 314 14.15 1.57 -33.19
CA HIS A 314 14.78 0.95 -34.36
C HIS A 314 14.58 1.75 -35.66
N HIS A 315 13.62 2.67 -35.67
CA HIS A 315 13.31 3.56 -36.79
C HIS A 315 13.14 5.00 -36.25
N PRO A 316 14.24 5.69 -35.93
CA PRO A 316 14.18 7.06 -35.40
C PRO A 316 13.45 8.01 -36.37
N GLY A 317 12.52 8.80 -35.84
CA GLY A 317 11.70 9.71 -36.65
C GLY A 317 10.44 9.09 -37.23
N ILE A 318 10.14 7.81 -36.95
CA ILE A 318 8.86 7.21 -37.32
C ILE A 318 7.69 7.96 -36.66
N ASP A 319 6.70 8.33 -37.47
CA ASP A 319 5.56 9.15 -37.06
C ASP A 319 4.21 8.66 -37.62
N SER A 320 4.22 7.60 -38.44
CA SER A 320 3.03 7.06 -39.11
C SER A 320 2.68 5.64 -38.66
N LEU A 321 1.37 5.38 -38.50
CA LEU A 321 0.85 4.03 -38.29
C LEU A 321 0.89 3.15 -39.54
N ARG A 322 1.05 3.74 -40.73
CA ARG A 322 1.16 2.97 -41.98
C ARG A 322 2.56 2.38 -42.13
N LEU A 323 2.81 1.29 -41.43
CA LEU A 323 4.12 0.62 -41.42
C LEU A 323 4.43 -0.06 -42.75
N SER A 324 5.69 0.01 -43.20
CA SER A 324 6.16 -0.82 -44.29
C SER A 324 6.20 -2.30 -43.89
N ALA A 325 6.18 -3.20 -44.88
CA ALA A 325 6.27 -4.65 -44.63
C ALA A 325 7.56 -5.03 -43.89
N GLU A 326 8.67 -4.34 -44.19
CA GLU A 326 9.96 -4.55 -43.54
C GLU A 326 9.93 -4.17 -42.06
N VAL A 327 9.42 -2.97 -41.73
CA VAL A 327 9.30 -2.47 -40.35
C VAL A 327 8.41 -3.40 -39.51
N SER A 328 7.25 -3.78 -40.06
CA SER A 328 6.32 -4.71 -39.40
C SER A 328 6.99 -6.08 -39.15
N THR A 329 7.65 -6.64 -40.16
CA THR A 329 8.31 -7.95 -40.05
C THR A 329 9.43 -7.93 -39.02
N ALA A 330 10.25 -6.88 -39.01
CA ALA A 330 11.33 -6.70 -38.05
C ALA A 330 10.79 -6.58 -36.62
N TRP A 331 9.73 -5.78 -36.39
CA TRP A 331 9.09 -5.69 -35.08
C TRP A 331 8.49 -7.04 -34.64
N LYS A 332 7.81 -7.76 -35.53
CA LYS A 332 7.24 -9.09 -35.25
C LYS A 332 8.31 -10.12 -34.86
N ALA A 333 9.51 -10.04 -35.46
CA ALA A 333 10.64 -10.88 -35.08
C ALA A 333 11.17 -10.53 -33.68
N ARG A 334 11.31 -9.24 -33.35
CA ARG A 334 11.77 -8.79 -32.03
C ARG A 334 10.79 -9.14 -30.90
N ILE A 335 9.48 -9.01 -31.12
CA ILE A 335 8.49 -9.31 -30.08
C ILE A 335 8.35 -10.82 -29.81
N ALA A 336 8.78 -11.67 -30.75
CA ALA A 336 8.73 -13.13 -30.61
C ALA A 336 9.65 -13.67 -29.51
N THR A 337 10.64 -12.90 -29.05
CA THR A 337 11.56 -13.27 -27.98
C THR A 337 11.57 -12.22 -26.85
N LYS A 338 12.17 -12.59 -25.73
CA LYS A 338 12.47 -11.68 -24.63
C LYS A 338 13.76 -12.11 -23.92
N THR A 339 14.51 -11.13 -23.46
CA THR A 339 15.65 -11.36 -22.59
C THR A 339 15.18 -11.39 -21.14
N VAL A 340 15.55 -12.45 -20.42
CA VAL A 340 15.24 -12.62 -19.00
C VAL A 340 16.53 -12.87 -18.21
N LEU A 341 16.63 -12.25 -17.03
CA LEU A 341 17.71 -12.55 -16.10
C LEU A 341 17.38 -13.83 -15.34
N ARG A 342 18.11 -14.91 -15.62
CA ARG A 342 17.97 -16.20 -14.94
C ARG A 342 19.01 -16.32 -13.84
N ARG A 343 18.55 -16.60 -12.62
CA ARG A 343 19.44 -16.90 -11.50
C ARG A 343 19.94 -18.34 -11.62
N GLN A 344 21.26 -18.52 -11.61
CA GLN A 344 21.93 -19.81 -11.63
C GLN A 344 22.04 -20.41 -10.22
N PRO A 345 22.32 -21.72 -10.08
CA PRO A 345 22.46 -22.39 -8.79
C PRO A 345 23.54 -21.78 -7.87
N ASP A 346 24.59 -21.22 -8.45
CA ASP A 346 25.68 -20.51 -7.76
C ASP A 346 25.30 -19.10 -7.28
N GLY A 347 24.08 -18.65 -7.57
CA GLY A 347 23.57 -17.34 -7.21
C GLY A 347 23.85 -16.22 -8.23
N THR A 348 24.64 -16.48 -9.27
CA THR A 348 24.90 -15.53 -10.36
C THR A 348 23.65 -15.33 -11.22
N ARG A 349 23.57 -14.22 -11.96
CA ARG A 349 22.48 -13.91 -12.87
C ARG A 349 23.02 -13.84 -14.30
N VAL A 350 22.44 -14.63 -15.19
CA VAL A 350 22.80 -14.66 -16.62
C VAL A 350 21.61 -14.17 -17.43
N GLU A 351 21.87 -13.33 -18.42
CA GLU A 351 20.87 -12.95 -19.42
C GLU A 351 20.63 -14.10 -20.40
N VAL A 352 19.38 -14.54 -20.51
CA VAL A 352 18.98 -15.60 -21.43
C VAL A 352 17.87 -15.08 -22.32
N THR A 353 18.03 -15.25 -23.62
CA THR A 353 16.96 -14.98 -24.60
C THR A 353 16.07 -16.20 -24.70
N GLU A 354 14.78 -16.02 -24.43
CA GLU A 354 13.78 -17.09 -24.54
C GLU A 354 12.59 -16.66 -25.42
N PRO A 355 11.85 -17.61 -26.03
CA PRO A 355 10.62 -17.31 -26.74
C PRO A 355 9.60 -16.60 -25.86
N ARG A 356 9.01 -15.52 -26.36
CA ARG A 356 7.95 -14.80 -25.67
C ARG A 356 6.62 -15.52 -25.89
N VAL A 357 6.23 -16.28 -24.89
CA VAL A 357 4.93 -16.98 -24.85
C VAL A 357 3.74 -16.05 -25.14
N THR A 358 3.76 -14.80 -24.68
CA THR A 358 2.67 -13.83 -24.86
C THR A 358 2.69 -13.09 -26.20
N ALA A 359 3.62 -13.41 -27.11
CA ALA A 359 3.75 -12.69 -28.38
C ALA A 359 2.46 -12.70 -29.23
N PRO A 360 1.70 -13.82 -29.36
CA PRO A 360 0.44 -13.80 -30.12
C PRO A 360 -0.62 -12.88 -29.50
N ALA A 361 -0.72 -12.85 -28.16
CA ALA A 361 -1.64 -11.96 -27.46
C ALA A 361 -1.27 -10.48 -27.65
N ILE A 362 0.03 -10.16 -27.61
CA ILE A 362 0.53 -8.80 -27.91
C ILE A 362 0.19 -8.41 -29.35
N LYS A 363 0.41 -9.32 -30.31
CA LYS A 363 0.05 -9.09 -31.71
C LYS A 363 -1.45 -8.86 -31.89
N GLN A 364 -2.30 -9.62 -31.19
CA GLN A 364 -3.74 -9.43 -31.21
C GLN A 364 -4.15 -8.06 -30.66
N ILE A 365 -3.53 -7.59 -29.58
CA ILE A 365 -3.81 -6.24 -29.03
C ILE A 365 -3.45 -5.15 -30.03
N VAL A 366 -2.27 -5.24 -30.67
CA VAL A 366 -1.88 -4.28 -31.71
C VAL A 366 -2.82 -4.37 -32.91
N ARG A 367 -3.21 -5.58 -33.34
CA ARG A 367 -4.19 -5.76 -34.42
C ARG A 367 -5.53 -5.11 -34.08
N ALA A 368 -6.05 -5.35 -32.88
CA ALA A 368 -7.30 -4.76 -32.41
C ALA A 368 -7.23 -3.23 -32.40
N PHE A 369 -6.13 -2.64 -31.92
CA PHE A 369 -5.91 -1.19 -31.96
C PHE A 369 -6.05 -0.59 -33.37
N TYR A 370 -5.47 -1.22 -34.40
CA TYR A 370 -5.61 -0.76 -35.78
C TYR A 370 -7.05 -0.90 -36.32
N LEU A 371 -7.73 -1.99 -35.96
CA LEU A 371 -9.11 -2.24 -36.39
C LEU A 371 -10.09 -1.29 -35.70
N ASP A 372 -9.91 -1.05 -34.40
CA ASP A 372 -10.70 -0.11 -33.61
C ASP A 372 -10.58 1.31 -34.19
N ILE A 373 -9.35 1.79 -34.48
CA ILE A 373 -9.16 3.09 -35.16
C ILE A 373 -9.84 3.11 -36.52
N GLY A 374 -9.72 2.04 -37.31
CA GLY A 374 -10.36 1.96 -38.62
C GLY A 374 -11.88 2.05 -38.55
N GLN A 375 -12.49 1.43 -37.53
CA GLN A 375 -13.93 1.50 -37.28
C GLN A 375 -14.33 2.88 -36.76
N TRP A 376 -13.65 3.41 -35.75
CA TRP A 376 -13.96 4.72 -35.16
C TRP A 376 -13.74 5.88 -36.13
N ALA A 377 -12.85 5.72 -37.12
CA ALA A 377 -12.69 6.68 -38.21
C ALA A 377 -13.94 6.81 -39.10
N LEU A 378 -14.84 5.83 -39.12
CA LEU A 378 -16.13 5.92 -39.80
C LEU A 378 -17.16 6.73 -38.99
N GLU A 379 -17.03 6.72 -37.66
CA GLU A 379 -17.96 7.36 -36.72
C GLU A 379 -17.53 8.81 -36.39
N GLU A 380 -16.24 9.03 -36.12
CA GLU A 380 -15.62 10.34 -35.87
C GLU A 380 -14.39 10.55 -36.80
N PRO A 381 -14.59 10.91 -38.08
CA PRO A 381 -13.52 11.00 -39.07
C PRO A 381 -12.46 12.06 -38.75
N GLU A 382 -12.83 13.18 -38.13
CA GLU A 382 -11.90 14.26 -37.79
C GLU A 382 -10.88 13.84 -36.73
N ARG A 383 -11.30 12.99 -35.79
CA ARG A 383 -10.47 12.53 -34.67
C ARG A 383 -9.61 11.32 -35.06
N TRP A 384 -10.22 10.29 -35.65
CA TRP A 384 -9.56 9.00 -35.92
C TRP A 384 -9.13 8.80 -37.37
N GLY A 385 -9.75 9.53 -38.32
CA GLY A 385 -9.49 9.40 -39.75
C GLY A 385 -8.02 9.57 -40.15
N PRO A 386 -7.28 10.57 -39.64
CA PRO A 386 -5.85 10.73 -39.93
C PRO A 386 -4.98 9.53 -39.55
N TRP A 387 -5.47 8.68 -38.64
CA TRP A 387 -4.74 7.55 -38.08
C TRP A 387 -5.16 6.19 -38.69
N ALA A 388 -6.27 6.14 -39.42
CA ALA A 388 -6.77 4.92 -40.05
C ALA A 388 -5.73 4.35 -41.01
N SER A 389 -5.28 3.13 -40.74
CA SER A 389 -4.21 2.46 -41.49
C SER A 389 -4.42 0.95 -41.55
N PRO A 390 -3.90 0.26 -42.58
CA PRO A 390 -3.96 -1.20 -42.64
C PRO A 390 -3.22 -1.84 -41.45
N ALA A 391 -3.84 -2.84 -40.83
CA ALA A 391 -3.23 -3.55 -39.70
C ALA A 391 -1.96 -4.31 -40.16
N PRO A 392 -0.80 -4.11 -39.51
CA PRO A 392 0.47 -4.74 -39.90
C PRO A 392 0.55 -6.24 -39.56
N ILE A 393 -0.49 -6.79 -38.95
CA ILE A 393 -0.58 -8.13 -38.37
C ILE A 393 -1.82 -8.82 -38.92
N SER A 394 -1.67 -10.03 -39.47
CA SER A 394 -2.81 -10.82 -39.95
C SER A 394 -3.46 -11.63 -38.83
N GLU A 395 -4.71 -12.07 -39.02
CA GLU A 395 -5.44 -12.88 -38.04
C GLU A 395 -4.71 -14.21 -37.73
N ALA A 396 -4.11 -14.84 -38.75
CA ALA A 396 -3.34 -16.07 -38.60
C ALA A 396 -2.15 -15.91 -37.64
N GLU A 397 -1.55 -14.71 -37.58
CA GLU A 397 -0.40 -14.41 -36.71
C GLU A 397 -0.80 -14.22 -35.23
N CYS A 398 -2.09 -14.06 -34.96
CA CYS A 398 -2.65 -13.88 -33.62
C CYS A 398 -3.09 -15.20 -32.97
N SER A 399 -3.03 -16.33 -33.68
CA SER A 399 -3.55 -17.61 -33.20
C SER A 399 -2.89 -18.09 -31.90
N VAL A 400 -3.69 -18.24 -30.85
CA VAL A 400 -3.26 -18.74 -29.53
C VAL A 400 -3.55 -20.23 -29.31
N LYS A 401 -4.23 -20.91 -30.25
CA LYS A 401 -4.70 -22.30 -30.08
C LYS A 401 -3.60 -23.29 -29.69
N LYS A 402 -2.46 -23.24 -30.39
CA LYS A 402 -1.28 -24.07 -30.06
C LYS A 402 -0.70 -23.72 -28.69
N LEU A 403 -0.74 -22.44 -28.31
CA LEU A 403 -0.25 -21.98 -27.02
C LEU A 403 -1.12 -22.48 -25.87
N GLU A 404 -2.44 -22.37 -25.99
CA GLU A 404 -3.42 -22.84 -25.01
C GLU A 404 -3.29 -24.35 -24.80
N GLN A 405 -3.16 -25.13 -25.88
CA GLN A 405 -2.91 -26.57 -25.81
C GLN A 405 -1.61 -26.88 -25.05
N ARG A 406 -0.52 -26.16 -25.34
CA ARG A 406 0.76 -26.31 -24.63
C ARG A 406 0.69 -25.87 -23.17
N GLN A 407 -0.10 -24.84 -22.85
CA GLN A 407 -0.32 -24.40 -21.47
C GLN A 407 -1.10 -25.45 -20.69
N LYS A 408 -2.17 -26.00 -21.27
CA LYS A 408 -2.95 -27.10 -20.70
C LYS A 408 -2.07 -28.32 -20.46
N SER A 409 -1.35 -28.78 -21.48
CA SER A 409 -0.43 -29.92 -21.37
C SER A 409 0.63 -29.73 -20.26
N ARG A 410 1.24 -28.54 -20.15
CA ARG A 410 2.18 -28.23 -19.05
C ARG A 410 1.50 -28.21 -17.69
N SER A 411 0.27 -27.69 -17.61
CA SER A 411 -0.50 -27.68 -16.37
C SER A 411 -0.81 -29.11 -15.93
N ASP A 412 -1.29 -29.96 -16.85
CA ASP A 412 -1.64 -31.35 -16.61
C ASP A 412 -0.40 -32.16 -16.18
N GLN A 413 0.74 -31.96 -16.86
CA GLN A 413 2.01 -32.58 -16.50
C GLN A 413 2.44 -32.19 -15.08
N ARG A 414 2.41 -30.89 -14.77
CA ARG A 414 2.76 -30.39 -13.42
C ARG A 414 1.84 -30.95 -12.35
N THR A 415 0.55 -31.14 -12.64
CA THR A 415 -0.39 -31.79 -11.72
C THR A 415 0.00 -33.24 -11.49
N ARG A 416 0.30 -34.00 -12.55
CA ARG A 416 0.74 -35.41 -12.45
C ARG A 416 2.01 -35.57 -11.62
N GLU A 417 2.99 -34.68 -11.80
CA GLU A 417 4.25 -34.70 -11.05
C GLU A 417 4.09 -34.33 -9.57
N ARG A 418 3.16 -33.42 -9.24
CA ARG A 418 3.01 -32.88 -7.88
C ARG A 418 1.99 -33.62 -7.03
N LEU A 419 0.97 -34.23 -7.64
CA LEU A 419 -0.11 -34.93 -6.94
C LEU A 419 0.42 -35.99 -5.96
N PRO A 420 1.43 -36.83 -6.30
CA PRO A 420 1.98 -37.81 -5.36
C PRO A 420 2.66 -37.20 -4.12
N VAL A 421 3.12 -35.94 -4.22
CA VAL A 421 3.84 -35.24 -3.14
C VAL A 421 2.89 -34.43 -2.24
N LEU A 422 1.62 -34.25 -2.63
CA LEU A 422 0.63 -33.50 -1.88
C LEU A 422 0.48 -33.95 -0.41
N PRO A 423 0.46 -35.27 -0.08
CA PRO A 423 0.42 -35.73 1.30
C PRO A 423 1.60 -35.25 2.15
N VAL A 424 2.80 -35.12 1.55
CA VAL A 424 3.99 -34.59 2.24
C VAL A 424 3.81 -33.11 2.57
N LEU A 425 3.28 -32.33 1.62
CA LEU A 425 3.03 -30.90 1.82
C LEU A 425 2.07 -30.67 2.99
N ILE A 426 0.97 -31.42 3.05
CA ILE A 426 -0.04 -31.33 4.12
C ILE A 426 0.61 -31.59 5.48
N ARG A 427 1.28 -32.75 5.64
CA ARG A 427 1.94 -33.10 6.90
C ARG A 427 2.98 -32.07 7.35
N VAL A 428 3.74 -31.50 6.41
CA VAL A 428 4.75 -30.48 6.73
C VAL A 428 4.10 -29.17 7.15
N ALA A 429 3.01 -28.75 6.51
CA ALA A 429 2.29 -27.54 6.85
C ALA A 429 1.67 -27.64 8.26
N GLU A 430 0.99 -28.75 8.54
CA GLU A 430 0.41 -29.04 9.86
C GLU A 430 1.49 -29.10 10.95
N ARG A 431 2.57 -29.86 10.72
CA ARG A 431 3.70 -29.91 11.66
C ARG A 431 4.26 -28.51 11.95
N ARG A 432 4.49 -27.69 10.92
CA ARG A 432 5.01 -26.32 11.10
C ARG A 432 4.07 -25.43 11.90
N LEU A 433 2.76 -25.55 11.70
CA LEU A 433 1.77 -24.83 12.51
C LEU A 433 1.86 -25.29 13.98
N ASN A 434 1.82 -26.60 14.23
CA ASN A 434 1.88 -27.16 15.58
C ASN A 434 3.17 -26.75 16.31
N GLU A 435 4.31 -26.82 15.63
CA GLU A 435 5.59 -26.41 16.20
C GLU A 435 5.65 -24.89 16.47
N ALA A 436 5.10 -24.05 15.59
CA ALA A 436 5.06 -22.61 15.80
C ALA A 436 4.12 -22.22 16.96
N ARG A 437 2.98 -22.92 17.08
CA ARG A 437 2.03 -22.76 18.17
C ARG A 437 2.62 -23.18 19.50
N ALA A 438 3.29 -24.33 19.57
CA ALA A 438 4.02 -24.77 20.77
C ALA A 438 5.06 -23.74 21.24
N ARG A 439 5.81 -23.14 20.32
CA ARG A 439 6.76 -22.06 20.64
C ARG A 439 6.06 -20.82 21.19
N LEU A 440 4.95 -20.40 20.57
CA LEU A 440 4.16 -19.25 21.01
C LEU A 440 3.52 -19.49 22.38
N ASP A 441 2.99 -20.69 22.62
CA ASP A 441 2.39 -21.08 23.89
C ASP A 441 3.43 -21.11 25.00
N ALA A 442 4.61 -21.67 24.75
CA ALA A 442 5.73 -21.61 25.69
C ALA A 442 6.15 -20.16 26.02
N LEU A 443 6.17 -19.28 25.01
CA LEU A 443 6.42 -17.85 25.23
C LEU A 443 5.33 -17.18 26.08
N ASN A 444 4.07 -17.55 25.89
CA ASN A 444 2.94 -16.97 26.61
C ASN A 444 2.94 -17.32 28.10
N VAL A 445 3.55 -18.44 28.48
CA VAL A 445 3.69 -18.90 29.88
C VAL A 445 5.00 -18.41 30.52
N ALA A 446 6.04 -18.12 29.72
CA ALA A 446 7.35 -17.75 30.23
C ALA A 446 7.36 -16.36 30.91
N PRO A 447 7.91 -16.23 32.14
CA PRO A 447 8.08 -14.94 32.80
C PRO A 447 9.03 -13.99 32.06
N LEU A 448 8.91 -12.68 32.30
CA LEU A 448 9.91 -11.72 31.79
C LEU A 448 11.29 -12.01 32.38
N ALA A 449 12.33 -11.75 31.58
CA ALA A 449 13.73 -12.02 31.93
C ALA A 449 14.10 -13.50 32.17
N SER A 450 13.20 -14.45 31.88
CA SER A 450 13.50 -15.88 31.98
C SER A 450 14.08 -16.45 30.68
N THR A 451 14.55 -17.68 30.77
CA THR A 451 14.82 -18.54 29.62
C THR A 451 13.82 -19.70 29.60
N PHE A 452 13.43 -20.15 28.42
CA PHE A 452 12.63 -21.35 28.25
C PHE A 452 13.12 -22.16 27.05
N THR A 453 12.91 -23.47 27.09
CA THR A 453 13.30 -24.40 26.02
C THR A 453 12.07 -25.12 25.51
N VAL A 454 11.89 -25.17 24.20
CA VAL A 454 10.76 -25.82 23.54
C VAL A 454 11.22 -26.38 22.20
N LEU A 455 10.83 -27.62 21.88
CA LEU A 455 11.25 -28.33 20.67
C LEU A 455 12.78 -28.38 20.47
N GLY A 456 13.54 -28.44 21.56
CA GLY A 456 15.01 -28.46 21.54
C GLY A 456 15.67 -27.11 21.24
N GLU A 457 14.91 -26.01 21.18
CA GLU A 457 15.44 -24.66 21.03
C GLU A 457 15.28 -23.87 22.33
N SER A 458 16.34 -23.20 22.79
CA SER A 458 16.29 -22.32 23.95
C SER A 458 16.11 -20.85 23.55
N PHE A 459 15.25 -20.15 24.29
CA PHE A 459 14.90 -18.75 24.04
C PHE A 459 15.05 -17.92 25.32
N THR A 460 15.57 -16.71 25.17
CA THR A 460 15.65 -15.71 26.24
C THR A 460 14.55 -14.66 26.08
N VAL A 461 13.74 -14.49 27.12
CA VAL A 461 12.65 -13.52 27.18
C VAL A 461 13.21 -12.15 27.59
N PRO A 462 12.79 -11.04 26.93
CA PRO A 462 13.24 -9.71 27.29
C PRO A 462 12.82 -9.33 28.72
N ARG A 463 13.60 -8.44 29.35
CA ARG A 463 13.30 -7.92 30.70
C ARG A 463 12.06 -7.03 30.78
N LYS A 464 11.62 -6.47 29.65
CA LYS A 464 10.49 -5.54 29.56
C LYS A 464 9.65 -5.89 28.35
N SER A 465 8.33 -5.82 28.50
CA SER A 465 7.39 -5.81 27.38
C SER A 465 6.88 -4.40 27.10
N THR A 466 6.56 -4.13 25.85
CA THR A 466 5.85 -2.93 25.39
C THR A 466 4.35 -3.16 25.21
N ARG A 467 3.85 -4.40 25.39
CA ARG A 467 2.42 -4.73 25.35
C ARG A 467 1.76 -4.46 26.70
N LEU A 468 0.48 -4.08 26.65
CA LEU A 468 -0.36 -3.83 27.82
C LEU A 468 -0.61 -5.08 28.66
N ASP A 469 -0.71 -6.24 28.01
CA ASP A 469 -0.89 -7.55 28.65
C ASP A 469 0.39 -8.08 29.32
N GLY A 470 1.49 -7.30 29.30
CA GLY A 470 2.78 -7.68 29.86
C GLY A 470 3.55 -8.72 29.04
N ARG A 471 2.98 -9.25 27.95
CA ARG A 471 3.57 -10.37 27.20
C ARG A 471 4.67 -9.91 26.24
N PRO A 472 5.81 -10.61 26.16
CA PRO A 472 6.92 -10.24 25.27
C PRO A 472 6.53 -10.26 23.79
N VAL A 473 7.01 -9.29 23.01
CA VAL A 473 6.78 -9.22 21.55
C VAL A 473 7.74 -10.13 20.78
N SER A 474 8.95 -10.31 21.30
CA SER A 474 10.03 -11.07 20.67
C SER A 474 10.93 -11.70 21.71
N VAL A 475 11.58 -12.79 21.33
CA VAL A 475 12.61 -13.49 22.11
C VAL A 475 13.97 -13.40 21.42
N ARG A 476 15.04 -13.74 22.13
CA ARG A 476 16.35 -14.04 21.50
C ARG A 476 16.60 -15.53 21.52
N ASP A 477 17.05 -16.09 20.40
CA ASP A 477 17.53 -17.48 20.36
C ASP A 477 18.96 -17.60 20.93
N GLU A 478 19.49 -18.83 21.01
CA GLU A 478 20.85 -19.11 21.49
C GLU A 478 21.96 -18.39 20.68
N GLN A 479 21.68 -18.05 19.41
CA GLN A 479 22.57 -17.30 18.53
C GLN A 479 22.42 -15.78 18.71
N GLY A 480 21.59 -15.34 19.66
CA GLY A 480 21.30 -13.94 19.94
C GLY A 480 20.38 -13.26 18.93
N ARG A 481 19.81 -14.01 17.97
CA ARG A 481 18.92 -13.47 16.93
C ARG A 481 17.54 -13.21 17.52
N ARG A 482 16.96 -12.07 17.14
CA ARG A 482 15.60 -11.69 17.55
C ARG A 482 14.56 -12.45 16.74
N ARG A 483 13.66 -13.16 17.42
CA ARG A 483 12.54 -13.89 16.81
C ARG A 483 11.20 -13.40 17.35
N GLU A 484 10.22 -13.27 16.45
CA GLU A 484 8.86 -12.87 16.78
C GLU A 484 7.93 -14.08 16.62
N LEU A 485 7.85 -14.92 17.65
CA LEU A 485 7.15 -16.21 17.59
C LEU A 485 5.67 -16.09 17.20
N GLY A 486 5.00 -15.00 17.60
CA GLY A 486 3.62 -14.73 17.17
C GLY A 486 3.51 -14.42 15.67
N SER A 487 4.49 -13.73 15.08
CA SER A 487 4.53 -13.49 13.64
C SER A 487 4.84 -14.77 12.85
N GLU A 488 5.68 -15.64 13.42
CA GLU A 488 5.99 -16.95 12.84
C GLU A 488 4.79 -17.91 12.87
N GLU A 489 4.08 -17.99 13.99
CA GLU A 489 2.83 -18.75 14.13
C GLU A 489 1.79 -18.24 13.14
N LYS A 490 1.55 -16.92 13.10
CA LYS A 490 0.61 -16.32 12.15
C LYS A 490 0.94 -16.71 10.71
N ARG A 491 2.23 -16.69 10.34
CA ARG A 491 2.68 -17.09 9.00
C ARG A 491 2.44 -18.58 8.74
N ALA A 492 2.70 -19.45 9.72
CA ALA A 492 2.45 -20.88 9.62
C ALA A 492 0.95 -21.18 9.50
N PHE A 493 0.12 -20.50 10.28
CA PHE A 493 -1.34 -20.61 10.23
C PHE A 493 -1.88 -20.25 8.84
N TRP A 494 -1.51 -19.08 8.29
CA TRP A 494 -1.98 -18.69 6.95
C TRP A 494 -1.50 -19.62 5.85
N ALA A 495 -0.28 -20.17 5.96
CA ALA A 495 0.21 -21.16 5.01
C ALA A 495 -0.60 -22.47 5.08
N TRP A 496 -0.84 -22.99 6.28
CA TRP A 496 -1.65 -24.18 6.51
C TRP A 496 -3.10 -23.98 6.04
N ALA A 497 -3.75 -22.88 6.47
CA ALA A 497 -5.13 -22.57 6.10
C ALA A 497 -5.32 -22.43 4.59
N THR A 498 -4.38 -21.76 3.90
CA THR A 498 -4.37 -21.67 2.44
C THR A 498 -4.31 -23.05 1.79
N ILE A 499 -3.44 -23.93 2.28
CA ILE A 499 -3.28 -25.29 1.74
C ILE A 499 -4.56 -26.11 1.96
N GLU A 500 -5.13 -26.12 3.17
CA GLU A 500 -6.32 -26.89 3.49
C GLU A 500 -7.54 -26.38 2.72
N ILE A 501 -7.76 -25.07 2.63
CA ILE A 501 -8.89 -24.52 1.87
C ILE A 501 -8.77 -24.93 0.39
N LEU A 502 -7.61 -24.73 -0.24
CA LEU A 502 -7.42 -25.11 -1.65
C LEU A 502 -7.58 -26.62 -1.87
N ARG A 503 -7.10 -27.45 -0.94
CA ARG A 503 -7.23 -28.90 -1.00
C ARG A 503 -8.69 -29.36 -0.89
N HIS A 504 -9.43 -28.83 0.07
CA HIS A 504 -10.80 -29.27 0.36
C HIS A 504 -11.83 -28.71 -0.63
N THR A 505 -11.58 -27.52 -1.18
CA THR A 505 -12.56 -26.83 -2.03
C THR A 505 -12.24 -26.89 -3.52
N GLY A 506 -10.96 -27.08 -3.89
CA GLY A 506 -10.51 -27.02 -5.27
C GLY A 506 -10.66 -25.64 -5.93
N ILE A 507 -10.87 -24.57 -5.15
CA ILE A 507 -11.00 -23.21 -5.67
C ILE A 507 -9.65 -22.68 -6.18
N ARG A 508 -9.71 -21.65 -7.02
CA ARG A 508 -8.54 -20.96 -7.54
C ARG A 508 -7.96 -20.02 -6.48
N ILE A 509 -6.68 -19.68 -6.62
CA ILE A 509 -6.02 -18.75 -5.70
C ILE A 509 -6.64 -17.36 -5.75
N GLU A 510 -7.15 -16.96 -6.92
CA GLU A 510 -7.90 -15.70 -7.07
C GLU A 510 -9.20 -15.74 -6.27
N GLU A 511 -9.96 -16.83 -6.37
CA GLU A 511 -11.21 -17.05 -5.62
C GLU A 511 -10.96 -17.10 -4.10
N LEU A 512 -9.87 -17.74 -3.66
CA LEU A 512 -9.46 -17.75 -2.25
C LEU A 512 -9.23 -16.33 -1.70
N ARG A 513 -8.70 -15.41 -2.52
CA ARG A 513 -8.41 -14.04 -2.11
C ARG A 513 -9.65 -13.16 -1.99
N GLU A 514 -10.77 -13.57 -2.58
CA GLU A 514 -12.06 -12.92 -2.47
C GLU A 514 -12.89 -13.43 -1.29
N LEU A 515 -12.42 -14.47 -0.58
CA LEU A 515 -13.12 -14.95 0.60
C LEU A 515 -13.08 -13.91 1.72
N GLY A 516 -14.25 -13.60 2.25
CA GLY A 516 -14.45 -12.69 3.38
C GLY A 516 -15.39 -13.28 4.42
N HIS A 517 -15.72 -12.49 5.43
CA HIS A 517 -16.67 -12.90 6.47
C HIS A 517 -18.05 -13.25 5.89
N HIS A 518 -18.48 -12.53 4.86
CA HIS A 518 -19.76 -12.75 4.17
C HIS A 518 -19.77 -13.98 3.25
N SER A 519 -18.63 -14.62 3.02
CA SER A 519 -18.57 -15.86 2.24
C SER A 519 -19.06 -17.08 3.03
N ILE A 520 -19.24 -16.96 4.36
CA ILE A 520 -19.83 -18.03 5.17
C ILE A 520 -21.31 -17.71 5.37
N ILE A 521 -22.17 -18.56 4.84
CA ILE A 521 -23.63 -18.42 4.91
C ILE A 521 -24.19 -19.54 5.77
N SER A 522 -25.07 -19.20 6.70
CA SER A 522 -25.86 -20.19 7.44
C SER A 522 -27.10 -20.56 6.64
N TYR A 523 -27.25 -21.83 6.30
CA TYR A 523 -28.43 -22.36 5.64
C TYR A 523 -29.20 -23.27 6.59
N LYS A 524 -30.51 -23.03 6.75
CA LYS A 524 -31.37 -23.88 7.57
C LYS A 524 -32.07 -24.91 6.70
N LEU A 525 -31.81 -26.18 6.92
CA LEU A 525 -32.46 -27.29 6.22
C LEU A 525 -33.97 -27.24 6.46
N PRO A 526 -34.81 -27.15 5.40
CA PRO A 526 -36.27 -27.05 5.56
C PRO A 526 -36.90 -28.29 6.21
N THR A 527 -36.30 -29.46 6.03
CA THR A 527 -36.81 -30.75 6.50
C THR A 527 -36.46 -31.05 7.95
N THR A 528 -35.23 -30.74 8.38
CA THR A 528 -34.72 -31.07 9.73
C THR A 528 -34.64 -29.86 10.66
N GLY A 529 -34.68 -28.64 10.11
CA GLY A 529 -34.48 -27.40 10.86
C GLY A 529 -33.02 -27.15 11.28
N GLU A 530 -32.09 -28.04 10.90
CA GLU A 530 -30.67 -27.94 11.22
C GLU A 530 -30.00 -26.80 10.44
N VAL A 531 -29.10 -26.05 11.10
CA VAL A 531 -28.35 -24.95 10.48
C VAL A 531 -26.97 -25.45 10.06
N ILE A 532 -26.72 -25.48 8.76
CA ILE A 532 -25.43 -25.89 8.17
C ILE A 532 -24.67 -24.67 7.63
N PRO A 533 -23.36 -24.57 7.89
CA PRO A 533 -22.51 -23.56 7.28
C PRO A 533 -22.17 -23.92 5.83
N LEU A 534 -22.42 -22.99 4.91
CA LEU A 534 -22.03 -23.06 3.52
C LEU A 534 -20.94 -22.02 3.24
N LEU A 535 -19.97 -22.40 2.42
CA LEU A 535 -18.97 -21.50 1.87
C LEU A 535 -19.40 -21.07 0.46
N GLN A 536 -19.76 -19.81 0.32
CA GLN A 536 -20.08 -19.17 -0.95
C GLN A 536 -18.81 -18.73 -1.66
N ILE A 537 -18.61 -19.24 -2.87
CA ILE A 537 -17.54 -18.85 -3.78
C ILE A 537 -18.14 -18.01 -4.89
N ALA A 538 -17.76 -16.74 -4.93
CA ALA A 538 -18.21 -15.82 -5.97
C ALA A 538 -17.82 -16.32 -7.38
N PRO A 539 -18.61 -15.97 -8.41
CA PRO A 539 -18.28 -16.25 -9.80
C PRO A 539 -16.89 -15.72 -10.15
N SER A 540 -16.12 -16.52 -10.90
CA SER A 540 -14.81 -16.13 -11.44
C SER A 540 -14.76 -16.51 -12.92
N LYS A 541 -13.67 -17.12 -13.39
CA LYS A 541 -13.44 -17.46 -14.81
C LYS A 541 -14.54 -18.29 -15.49
N THR A 542 -15.38 -19.00 -14.73
CA THR A 542 -16.46 -19.83 -15.26
C THR A 542 -17.84 -19.20 -15.12
N ASP A 543 -17.92 -17.99 -14.58
CA ASP A 543 -19.17 -17.24 -14.34
C ASP A 543 -20.25 -18.06 -13.62
N GLN A 544 -19.80 -18.91 -12.69
CA GLN A 544 -20.66 -19.79 -11.90
C GLN A 544 -20.36 -19.60 -10.42
N GLU A 545 -21.39 -19.25 -9.67
CA GLU A 545 -21.38 -19.25 -8.21
C GLU A 545 -21.40 -20.70 -7.70
N ARG A 546 -20.65 -20.97 -6.61
CA ARG A 546 -20.61 -22.29 -5.97
C ARG A 546 -20.84 -22.16 -4.48
N LEU A 547 -21.76 -22.95 -3.95
CA LEU A 547 -21.97 -23.14 -2.51
C LEU A 547 -21.39 -24.50 -2.10
N LEU A 548 -20.38 -24.48 -1.22
CA LEU A 548 -19.73 -25.68 -0.72
C LEU A 548 -20.14 -25.93 0.73
N LEU A 549 -20.53 -27.16 1.06
CA LEU A 549 -20.80 -27.53 2.45
C LEU A 549 -19.51 -27.53 3.26
N VAL A 550 -19.51 -26.86 4.41
CA VAL A 550 -18.38 -26.90 5.34
C VAL A 550 -18.55 -28.12 6.25
N THR A 551 -17.89 -29.23 5.90
CA THR A 551 -17.89 -30.46 6.70
C THR A 551 -16.86 -30.38 7.82
N SER A 552 -17.24 -30.67 9.07
CA SER A 552 -16.29 -30.79 10.18
C SER A 552 -15.57 -32.15 10.13
N ASN A 553 -14.34 -32.20 9.63
CA ASN A 553 -13.49 -33.36 9.83
C ASN A 553 -12.71 -33.20 11.15
N SER A 554 -13.28 -33.67 12.26
CA SER A 554 -12.56 -33.85 13.52
C SER A 554 -11.86 -35.22 13.54
N PRO A 555 -10.53 -35.30 13.75
CA PRO A 555 -9.83 -36.57 13.87
C PRO A 555 -9.86 -37.04 15.33
N THR A 556 -10.98 -37.59 15.81
CA THR A 556 -11.00 -38.37 17.07
C THR A 556 -12.20 -39.32 17.14
N SER A 557 -11.88 -40.58 17.48
CA SER A 557 -12.75 -41.68 17.92
C SER A 557 -13.24 -42.67 16.85
N SER A 558 -12.72 -43.89 16.99
CA SER A 558 -13.10 -45.14 16.36
C SER A 558 -14.37 -45.74 16.97
N ALA A 559 -15.37 -46.08 16.14
CA ALA A 559 -16.13 -47.34 16.16
C ALA A 559 -17.11 -47.39 14.96
N PRO A 560 -17.41 -48.58 14.41
CA PRO A 560 -18.06 -48.71 13.11
C PRO A 560 -19.59 -48.74 13.23
N SER A 561 -20.29 -48.08 12.32
CA SER A 561 -21.66 -48.44 11.97
C SER A 561 -21.79 -48.50 10.45
N SER A 562 -21.85 -49.72 9.96
CA SER A 562 -22.30 -50.11 8.64
C SER A 562 -23.61 -49.41 8.28
N HIS A 563 -23.60 -48.60 7.21
CA HIS A 563 -24.39 -48.84 6.00
C HIS A 563 -24.14 -47.75 4.95
N GLU A 564 -24.07 -48.21 3.70
CA GLU A 564 -24.23 -47.48 2.44
C GLU A 564 -23.03 -46.72 1.84
N SER A 565 -22.32 -47.48 1.01
CA SER A 565 -21.44 -47.01 -0.06
C SER A 565 -22.17 -46.10 -1.05
N ALA A 566 -21.68 -44.88 -1.25
CA ALA A 566 -21.90 -44.12 -2.46
C ALA A 566 -20.58 -43.47 -2.89
N GLU A 567 -19.88 -44.15 -3.79
CA GLU A 567 -18.79 -43.59 -4.58
C GLU A 567 -19.30 -42.36 -5.35
N LEU A 568 -18.84 -41.16 -4.97
CA LEU A 568 -18.95 -39.98 -5.82
C LEU A 568 -17.80 -40.00 -6.82
N THR A 569 -17.98 -40.79 -7.88
CA THR A 569 -17.16 -40.75 -9.09
C THR A 569 -17.40 -39.40 -9.77
N ALA A 570 -16.37 -38.55 -9.85
CA ALA A 570 -16.43 -37.35 -10.67
C ALA A 570 -16.57 -37.73 -12.16
N PRO A 571 -17.52 -37.15 -12.93
CA PRO A 571 -17.66 -37.52 -14.32
C PRO A 571 -16.45 -37.03 -15.13
N SER A 572 -15.83 -37.97 -15.83
CA SER A 572 -14.83 -37.74 -16.85
C SER A 572 -15.42 -36.89 -17.98
N ARG A 573 -14.73 -35.80 -18.33
CA ARG A 573 -15.12 -34.94 -19.45
C ARG A 573 -14.79 -35.65 -20.78
N SER A 574 -15.79 -36.21 -21.44
CA SER A 574 -15.77 -36.53 -22.87
C SER A 574 -16.35 -35.36 -23.67
N SER A 575 -15.64 -34.97 -24.73
CA SER A 575 -16.11 -34.01 -25.74
C SER A 575 -17.17 -34.64 -26.63
N PRO A 576 -18.16 -33.88 -27.12
CA PRO A 576 -18.84 -34.23 -28.36
C PRO A 576 -18.56 -33.19 -29.44
N THR A 577 -17.84 -33.63 -30.47
CA THR A 577 -18.07 -33.16 -31.85
C THR A 577 -19.32 -33.90 -32.33
N THR A 578 -20.33 -33.22 -32.89
CA THR A 578 -20.98 -33.48 -34.19
C THR A 578 -22.24 -32.59 -34.28
N THR A 579 -22.38 -31.86 -35.38
CA THR A 579 -23.59 -31.13 -35.82
C THR A 579 -24.75 -32.10 -36.06
N PRO A 580 -26.01 -31.65 -35.98
CA PRO A 580 -26.79 -31.67 -37.21
C PRO A 580 -27.73 -30.46 -37.40
N THR A 581 -28.12 -30.35 -38.66
CA THR A 581 -28.94 -29.34 -39.34
C THR A 581 -30.44 -29.44 -39.00
N SER A 582 -31.14 -28.32 -39.22
CA SER A 582 -32.53 -28.16 -39.68
C SER A 582 -33.65 -27.78 -38.69
N GLU A 583 -34.26 -26.63 -39.04
CA GLU A 583 -35.69 -26.31 -39.12
C GLU A 583 -36.53 -25.91 -37.88
N LEU A 584 -36.89 -24.61 -37.93
CA LEU A 584 -38.25 -24.02 -37.83
C LEU A 584 -39.14 -24.37 -36.63
N GLY A 585 -39.52 -23.31 -35.88
CA GLY A 585 -40.65 -23.36 -34.96
C GLY A 585 -40.88 -22.03 -34.24
N ILE A 586 -41.49 -21.07 -34.93
CA ILE A 586 -42.03 -19.84 -34.37
C ILE A 586 -43.16 -20.19 -33.39
N HIS A 587 -43.11 -19.68 -32.16
CA HIS A 587 -44.33 -19.34 -31.42
C HIS A 587 -44.09 -18.13 -30.50
N GLN A 588 -44.71 -17.01 -30.88
CA GLN A 588 -45.01 -15.89 -30.00
C GLN A 588 -46.02 -16.33 -28.94
N CYS A 589 -45.88 -15.84 -27.71
CA CYS A 589 -47.03 -15.53 -26.87
C CYS A 589 -46.79 -14.27 -26.04
N ARG A 590 -47.81 -13.41 -26.07
CA ARG A 590 -47.95 -12.04 -25.56
C ARG A 590 -48.47 -12.02 -24.12
N CYS A 591 -48.15 -10.93 -23.42
CA CYS A 591 -48.93 -10.23 -22.38
C CYS A 591 -49.24 -11.03 -21.08
N SER A 592 -49.40 -10.46 -19.88
CA SER A 592 -49.97 -9.17 -19.51
C SER A 592 -49.59 -8.79 -18.06
N THR A 593 -49.66 -7.50 -17.81
CA THR A 593 -49.82 -6.77 -16.54
C THR A 593 -50.93 -7.27 -15.61
N SER A 594 -50.64 -7.28 -14.30
CA SER A 594 -51.52 -6.93 -13.15
C SER A 594 -50.63 -7.12 -11.89
N GLY A 595 -50.44 -6.19 -10.96
CA GLY A 595 -51.38 -5.25 -10.36
C GLY A 595 -51.50 -5.60 -8.87
N THR A 596 -50.58 -5.11 -8.04
CA THR A 596 -50.75 -4.55 -6.68
C THR A 596 -49.39 -4.26 -6.07
#